data_AF-A0A937TD51-F1
#
_entry.id   AF-A0A937TD51-F1
#
_cell.length_a   1.000
_cell.length_b   1.000
_cell.length_c   1.000
_cell.angle_alpha   90.00
_cell.angle_beta   90.00
_cell.angle_gamma   90.00
#
_symmetry.space_group_name_H-M   'P 1'
#
loop_
_entity.id
_entity.type
_entity.pdbx_description
1 polymer ?
#
loop_
_entity_poly.entity_id
_entity_poly.type
_entity_poly.pdbx_seq_one_letter_code
_entity_poly.pdbx_strand_id
1 'polypeptide(L)'
;MSRPDQHLFYDTIKVSREEQERLLRKAHSICSEWWFDKLDCSESYMRQKVEGVSFEAAMAHFGERALMNVIHRRAFVPLNTPHLEVGFRSMENPVDYFLWIIVPLDRADEITKGLEEK
;
A
#
# COMPACT_ATOMS: atom_id res chain seq x y z
N MET A 1 7.83 -18.74 20.36
CA MET A 1 6.79 -19.42 19.57
C MET A 1 6.48 -18.52 18.39
N SER A 2 7.17 -18.70 17.25
CA SER A 2 6.88 -17.93 16.04
C SER A 2 5.63 -18.54 15.41
N ARG A 3 4.64 -17.71 15.05
CA ARG A 3 3.53 -18.13 14.18
C ARG A 3 3.99 -17.84 12.76
N PRO A 4 4.63 -18.79 12.07
CA PRO A 4 5.26 -18.51 10.81
C PRO A 4 4.26 -18.68 9.66
N ASP A 5 2.92 -18.59 9.91
CA ASP A 5 1.85 -18.88 8.93
C ASP A 5 0.81 -17.76 8.62
N GLN A 6 0.91 -16.57 9.23
CA GLN A 6 -0.06 -15.47 8.99
C GLN A 6 0.58 -14.22 8.35
N HIS A 7 -0.24 -13.42 7.63
CA HIS A 7 0.11 -12.05 7.25
C HIS A 7 0.17 -11.19 8.51
N LEU A 8 1.11 -10.25 8.60
CA LEU A 8 1.15 -9.28 9.70
C LEU A 8 0.64 -7.94 9.20
N PHE A 9 -0.35 -7.39 9.88
CA PHE A 9 -0.93 -6.09 9.56
C PHE A 9 -0.44 -5.09 10.60
N TYR A 10 -0.07 -3.90 10.15
CA TYR A 10 0.31 -2.81 11.05
C TYR A 10 -0.85 -1.84 11.21
N ASP A 11 -1.05 -1.33 12.43
CA ASP A 11 -2.04 -0.30 12.73
C ASP A 11 -1.54 1.07 12.25
N THR A 12 -2.10 1.52 11.14
CA THR A 12 -1.83 2.83 10.54
C THR A 12 -2.80 3.91 11.01
N ILE A 13 -3.84 3.57 11.79
CA ILE A 13 -4.92 4.50 12.17
C ILE A 13 -4.38 5.59 13.11
N LYS A 14 -3.45 5.24 14.00
CA LYS A 14 -2.84 6.18 14.96
C LYS A 14 -1.70 7.00 14.36
N VAL A 15 -1.27 6.67 13.14
CA VAL A 15 -0.18 7.36 12.44
C VAL A 15 -0.73 8.67 11.87
N SER A 16 -0.02 9.80 12.13
CA SER A 16 -0.45 11.09 11.60
C SER A 16 -0.46 11.10 10.08
N ARG A 17 -1.26 12.00 9.48
CA ARG A 17 -1.37 12.03 8.02
C ARG A 17 -0.06 12.35 7.31
N GLU A 18 0.70 13.31 7.85
CA GLU A 18 2.03 13.67 7.36
C GLU A 18 2.99 12.48 7.43
N GLU A 19 2.93 11.70 8.51
CA GLU A 19 3.75 10.52 8.68
C GLU A 19 3.35 9.39 7.71
N GLN A 20 2.05 9.18 7.49
CA GLN A 20 1.57 8.24 6.47
C GLN A 20 2.10 8.61 5.07
N GLU A 21 2.04 9.89 4.70
CA GLU A 21 2.60 10.37 3.43
C GLU A 21 4.12 10.13 3.36
N ARG A 22 4.84 10.45 4.44
CA ARG A 22 6.29 10.20 4.54
C ARG A 22 6.61 8.72 4.35
N LEU A 23 5.83 7.82 4.94
CA LEU A 23 5.99 6.37 4.80
C LEU A 23 5.71 5.89 3.38
N LEU A 24 4.67 6.41 2.71
CA LEU A 24 4.37 6.08 1.30
C LEU A 24 5.51 6.51 0.37
N ARG A 25 6.01 7.74 0.54
CA ARG A 25 7.15 8.26 -0.24
C ARG A 25 8.41 7.46 0.03
N LYS A 26 8.67 7.12 1.29
CA LYS A 26 9.80 6.27 1.67
C LYS A 26 9.69 4.88 1.05
N ALA A 27 8.53 4.25 1.12
CA ALA A 27 8.26 2.95 0.51
C ALA A 27 8.50 2.99 -1.00
N HIS A 28 8.00 4.01 -1.69
CA HIS A 28 8.24 4.19 -3.13
C HIS A 28 9.73 4.29 -3.47
N SER A 29 10.51 5.05 -2.70
CA SER A 29 11.96 5.20 -2.95
C SER A 29 12.79 3.92 -2.74
N ILE A 30 12.25 2.92 -2.05
CA ILE A 30 12.95 1.65 -1.72
C ILE A 30 12.24 0.42 -2.29
N CYS A 31 11.19 0.62 -3.09
CA CYS A 31 10.40 -0.46 -3.64
C CYS A 31 11.11 -1.19 -4.79
N SER A 32 10.74 -2.45 -5.00
CA SER A 32 11.08 -3.19 -6.21
C SER A 32 10.07 -2.93 -7.33
N GLU A 33 8.81 -2.72 -6.97
CA GLU A 33 7.70 -2.51 -7.89
C GLU A 33 6.60 -1.71 -7.20
N TRP A 34 5.83 -0.96 -7.99
CA TRP A 34 4.59 -0.35 -7.54
C TRP A 34 3.62 -0.25 -8.72
N TRP A 35 2.32 -0.18 -8.44
CA TRP A 35 1.30 0.09 -9.44
C TRP A 35 0.10 0.82 -8.84
N PHE A 36 -0.75 1.32 -9.72
CA PHE A 36 -1.94 2.08 -9.36
C PHE A 36 -3.16 1.52 -10.10
N ASP A 37 -4.22 1.24 -9.36
CA ASP A 37 -5.48 0.73 -9.91
C ASP A 37 -6.62 1.72 -9.65
N LYS A 38 -7.64 1.66 -10.51
CA LYS A 38 -8.94 2.27 -10.27
C LYS A 38 -10.03 1.20 -10.18
N LEU A 39 -11.08 1.46 -9.41
CA LEU A 39 -12.33 0.72 -9.41
C LEU A 39 -13.46 1.71 -9.72
N ASP A 40 -13.99 1.61 -10.93
CA ASP A 40 -15.18 2.33 -11.36
C ASP A 40 -16.31 1.33 -11.60
N CYS A 41 -17.20 1.17 -10.61
CA CYS A 41 -18.30 0.20 -10.70
C CYS A 41 -19.35 0.54 -11.77
N SER A 42 -19.26 1.70 -12.42
CA SER A 42 -20.07 2.01 -13.61
C SER A 42 -19.47 1.40 -14.89
N GLU A 43 -18.16 1.15 -14.92
CA GLU A 43 -17.44 0.50 -16.02
C GLU A 43 -17.22 -1.00 -15.76
N SER A 44 -16.78 -1.36 -14.56
CA SER A 44 -16.40 -2.72 -14.19
C SER A 44 -16.42 -2.94 -12.67
N TYR A 45 -16.84 -4.12 -12.24
CA TYR A 45 -16.69 -4.56 -10.84
C TYR A 45 -15.26 -5.04 -10.50
N MET A 46 -14.33 -5.00 -11.46
CA MET A 46 -12.94 -5.38 -11.29
C MET A 46 -12.04 -4.14 -11.26
N ARG A 47 -11.00 -4.17 -10.42
CA ARG A 47 -9.93 -3.16 -10.46
C ARG A 47 -9.23 -3.18 -11.82
N GLN A 48 -8.95 -2.00 -12.35
CA GLN A 48 -8.27 -1.77 -13.62
C GLN A 48 -6.97 -1.03 -13.35
N LYS A 49 -5.85 -1.56 -13.85
CA LYS A 49 -4.55 -0.89 -13.74
C LYS A 49 -4.55 0.40 -14.57
N VAL A 50 -4.04 1.48 -13.99
CA VAL A 50 -3.87 2.78 -14.65
C VAL A 50 -2.44 2.87 -15.18
N GLU A 51 -2.28 2.82 -16.50
CA GLU A 51 -0.97 2.89 -17.16
C GLU A 51 -0.47 4.33 -17.29
N GLY A 52 0.85 4.52 -17.24
CA GLY A 52 1.51 5.82 -17.48
C GLY A 52 1.31 6.88 -16.38
N VAL A 53 0.77 6.51 -15.21
CA VAL A 53 0.60 7.42 -14.08
C VAL A 53 1.92 7.63 -13.34
N SER A 54 2.22 8.89 -12.97
CA SER A 54 3.37 9.19 -12.11
C SER A 54 3.04 8.93 -10.64
N PHE A 55 4.07 8.72 -9.82
CA PHE A 55 3.86 8.52 -8.39
C PHE A 55 3.18 9.73 -7.72
N GLU A 56 3.55 10.96 -8.11
CA GLU A 56 2.90 12.18 -7.60
C GLU A 56 1.43 12.27 -8.02
N ALA A 57 1.08 11.84 -9.24
CA ALA A 57 -0.30 11.77 -9.67
C ALA A 57 -1.10 10.72 -8.88
N ALA A 58 -0.50 9.58 -8.56
CA ALA A 58 -1.12 8.61 -7.65
C ALA A 58 -1.32 9.22 -6.25
N MET A 59 -0.28 9.86 -5.70
CA MET A 59 -0.34 10.50 -4.37
C MET A 59 -1.37 11.63 -4.27
N ALA A 60 -1.77 12.27 -5.37
CA ALA A 60 -2.86 13.24 -5.38
C ALA A 60 -4.21 12.64 -4.93
N HIS A 61 -4.39 11.31 -5.06
CA HIS A 61 -5.56 10.58 -4.55
C HIS A 61 -5.44 10.16 -3.08
N PHE A 62 -4.30 10.45 -2.44
CA PHE A 62 -4.15 10.29 -1.00
C PHE A 62 -4.75 11.51 -0.29
N GLY A 63 -6.08 11.64 -0.34
CA GLY A 63 -6.86 12.68 0.36
C GLY A 63 -7.38 12.27 1.74
N GLU A 64 -8.07 13.18 2.46
CA GLU A 64 -8.47 13.01 3.87
C GLU A 64 -9.16 11.68 4.22
N ARG A 65 -9.91 11.09 3.27
CA ARG A 65 -10.64 9.83 3.47
C ARG A 65 -9.81 8.58 3.16
N ALA A 66 -8.62 8.74 2.58
CA ALA A 66 -7.82 7.63 2.11
C ALA A 66 -7.29 6.80 3.28
N LEU A 67 -7.39 5.49 3.16
CA LEU A 67 -6.96 4.53 4.16
C LEU A 67 -5.63 3.93 3.73
N MET A 68 -4.58 4.16 4.52
CA MET A 68 -3.26 3.56 4.31
C MET A 68 -3.20 2.16 4.94
N ASN A 69 -2.55 1.22 4.27
CA ASN A 69 -2.23 -0.10 4.81
C ASN A 69 -0.72 -0.37 4.72
N VAL A 70 -0.20 -1.05 5.74
CA VAL A 70 1.14 -1.64 5.76
C VAL A 70 0.97 -3.10 6.16
N ILE A 71 1.38 -4.03 5.30
CA ILE A 71 1.12 -5.46 5.46
C ILE A 71 2.38 -6.24 5.11
N HIS A 72 2.87 -7.04 6.05
CA HIS A 72 3.83 -8.09 5.75
C HIS A 72 3.11 -9.23 5.03
N ARG A 73 3.27 -9.26 3.72
CA ARG A 73 2.73 -10.29 2.84
C ARG A 73 3.69 -11.47 2.77
N ARG A 74 3.12 -12.66 2.84
CA ARG A 74 3.81 -13.87 2.40
C ARG A 74 3.86 -13.88 0.88
N ALA A 75 4.66 -14.79 0.33
CA ALA A 75 4.55 -15.17 -1.07
C ALA A 75 3.08 -15.39 -1.43
N PHE A 76 2.52 -14.46 -2.19
CA PHE A 76 1.16 -14.47 -2.66
C PHE A 76 1.19 -14.20 -4.16
N VAL A 77 0.34 -14.89 -4.92
CA VAL A 77 0.23 -14.71 -6.36
C VAL A 77 -0.22 -13.26 -6.63
N PRO A 78 0.47 -12.49 -7.51
CA PRO A 78 1.44 -12.95 -8.50
C PRO A 78 2.91 -12.90 -8.07
N LEU A 79 3.23 -12.19 -6.98
CA LEU A 79 4.62 -11.85 -6.63
C LEU A 79 5.43 -13.05 -6.13
N ASN A 80 4.78 -14.12 -5.64
CA ASN A 80 5.38 -15.40 -5.21
C ASN A 80 6.59 -15.30 -4.25
N THR A 81 6.85 -14.11 -3.72
CA THR A 81 7.98 -13.79 -2.85
C THR A 81 7.41 -13.00 -1.67
N PRO A 82 7.80 -13.33 -0.42
CA PRO A 82 7.43 -12.53 0.74
C PRO A 82 7.91 -11.08 0.56
N HIS A 83 7.08 -10.11 0.94
CA HIS A 83 7.35 -8.69 0.78
C HIS A 83 6.54 -7.87 1.80
N LEU A 84 6.92 -6.61 1.97
CA LEU A 84 6.09 -5.63 2.66
C LEU A 84 5.26 -4.90 1.60
N GLU A 85 3.94 -5.01 1.70
CA GLU A 85 2.99 -4.22 0.92
C GLU A 85 2.70 -2.92 1.67
N VAL A 86 2.93 -1.80 1.01
CA VAL A 86 2.60 -0.46 1.52
C VAL A 86 1.71 0.20 0.48
N GLY A 87 0.59 0.79 0.90
CA GLY A 87 -0.35 1.32 -0.06
C GLY A 87 -1.49 2.08 0.56
N PHE A 88 -2.39 2.58 -0.28
CA PHE A 88 -3.62 3.19 0.19
C PHE A 88 -4.80 2.86 -0.72
N ARG A 89 -5.99 3.07 -0.17
CA ARG A 89 -7.27 3.14 -0.88
C ARG A 89 -7.84 4.55 -0.73
N SER A 90 -8.19 5.24 -1.82
CA SER A 90 -8.57 6.66 -1.76
C SER A 90 -9.93 6.91 -1.11
N MET A 91 -10.84 5.92 -1.15
CA MET A 91 -12.22 6.05 -0.67
C MET A 91 -12.99 7.16 -1.39
N GLU A 92 -12.65 7.39 -2.67
CA GLU A 92 -13.34 8.32 -3.56
C GLU A 92 -14.60 7.69 -4.17
N ASN A 93 -15.52 8.55 -4.63
CA ASN A 93 -16.77 8.15 -5.29
C ASN A 93 -16.97 9.13 -6.47
N PRO A 94 -17.31 8.64 -7.69
CA PRO A 94 -17.69 7.26 -8.03
C PRO A 94 -16.53 6.30 -8.30
N VAL A 95 -15.32 6.82 -8.49
CA VAL A 95 -14.11 6.03 -8.77
C VAL A 95 -13.26 5.95 -7.54
N ASP A 96 -12.87 4.74 -7.14
CA ASP A 96 -11.98 4.48 -6.01
C ASP A 96 -10.60 4.08 -6.51
N TYR A 97 -9.55 4.59 -5.89
CA TYR A 97 -8.17 4.41 -6.36
C TYR A 97 -7.33 3.64 -5.35
N PHE A 98 -6.40 2.84 -5.84
CA PHE A 98 -5.56 1.97 -5.04
C PHE A 98 -4.10 2.12 -5.45
N LEU A 99 -3.24 2.42 -4.49
CA LEU A 99 -1.79 2.40 -4.66
C LEU A 99 -1.24 1.14 -4.00
N TRP A 100 -0.36 0.45 -4.72
CA TRP A 100 0.36 -0.73 -4.23
C TRP A 100 1.84 -0.51 -4.40
N ILE A 101 2.61 -0.63 -3.31
CA ILE A 101 4.07 -0.51 -3.31
C ILE A 101 4.63 -1.78 -2.68
N ILE A 102 5.54 -2.44 -3.39
CA ILE A 102 6.18 -3.68 -2.98
C ILE A 102 7.59 -3.38 -2.49
N VAL A 103 7.77 -3.46 -1.17
CA VAL A 103 9.05 -3.25 -0.51
C VAL A 103 9.69 -4.61 -0.20
N PRO A 104 10.94 -4.85 -0.65
CA PRO A 104 11.70 -6.05 -0.26
C PRO A 104 11.83 -6.21 1.25
N LEU A 105 11.81 -7.45 1.76
CA LEU A 105 11.80 -7.70 3.21
C LEU A 105 13.07 -7.23 3.93
N ASP A 106 14.22 -7.23 3.26
CA ASP A 106 15.49 -6.70 3.80
C ASP A 106 15.46 -5.18 4.04
N ARG A 107 14.45 -4.48 3.49
CA ARG A 107 14.18 -3.06 3.66
C ARG A 107 12.96 -2.77 4.55
N ALA A 108 12.21 -3.79 4.98
CA ALA A 108 10.91 -3.62 5.62
C ALA A 108 10.97 -2.81 6.93
N ASP A 109 12.03 -3.00 7.73
CA ASP A 109 12.25 -2.28 8.99
C ASP A 109 12.34 -0.76 8.82
N GLU A 110 12.66 -0.26 7.62
CA GLU A 110 12.67 1.19 7.36
C GLU A 110 11.26 1.80 7.30
N ILE A 111 10.23 0.96 7.17
CA ILE A 111 8.82 1.37 7.18
C ILE A 111 8.15 0.97 8.48
N THR A 112 8.39 -0.26 8.96
CA THR A 112 7.63 -0.85 10.08
C THR A 112 8.16 -0.44 11.45
N LYS A 113 9.38 0.12 11.53
CA LYS A 113 9.97 0.53 12.81
C LYS A 113 9.10 1.58 13.51
N GLY A 114 8.53 1.18 14.64
CA GLY A 114 7.67 2.03 15.46
C GLY A 114 6.17 1.94 15.15
N LEU A 115 5.78 1.11 14.16
CA LEU A 115 4.38 0.76 13.94
C LEU A 115 3.96 -0.37 14.87
N GLU A 116 2.72 -0.32 15.35
CA GLU A 116 2.10 -1.38 16.16
C GLU A 116 1.51 -2.47 15.23
N GLU A 117 1.69 -3.74 15.57
CA GLU A 117 0.98 -4.83 14.90
C GLU A 117 -0.49 -4.90 15.37
N LYS A 118 -1.40 -5.25 14.46
CA LYS A 118 -2.84 -5.38 14.69
C LYS A 118 -3.29 -6.83 14.82
#